data_AF-A0A963Z9V8-F1
#
_entry.id   AF-A0A963Z9V8-F1
#
_cell.length_a   1.000
_cell.length_b   1.000
_cell.length_c   1.000
_cell.angle_alpha   90.00
_cell.angle_beta   90.00
_cell.angle_gamma   90.00
#
_symmetry.space_group_name_H-M   'P 1'
#
loop_
_entity.id
_entity.type
_entity.pdbx_description
1 polymer ?
#
loop_
_entity_poly.entity_id
_entity_poly.type
_entity_poly.pdbx_seq_one_letter_code
_entity_poly.pdbx_strand_id
1 'polypeptide(L)'
;MSSYTKSPKKVLELAHRVGSEVFELYSHESSPRTYTQPQLFACLVLKTYMGLDYRRLHGLLEDYPEIVRTIGMEKIPHFTTFQKASERLMRVPRVKQLLNETVSTVGKKKEGTDW
;
A
#
# COMPACT_ATOMS: atom_id res chain seq x y z
N MET A 1 -7.10 5.65 -21.43
CA MET A 1 -7.37 6.46 -20.22
C MET A 1 -6.35 6.08 -19.15
N SER A 2 -5.34 6.91 -18.90
CA SER A 2 -4.37 6.68 -17.81
C SER A 2 -4.58 7.76 -16.76
N SER A 3 -5.30 7.40 -15.70
CA SER A 3 -5.79 8.33 -14.69
C SER A 3 -4.76 8.46 -13.56
N TYR A 4 -3.96 9.51 -13.63
CA TYR A 4 -3.19 10.03 -12.50
C TYR A 4 -4.08 10.15 -11.27
N THR A 5 -3.60 9.69 -10.11
CA THR A 5 -4.33 9.87 -8.85
C THR A 5 -3.44 10.60 -7.87
N LYS A 6 -3.74 11.89 -7.64
CA LYS A 6 -3.16 12.68 -6.53
C LYS A 6 -3.78 12.34 -5.16
N SER A 7 -4.81 11.48 -5.13
CA SER A 7 -5.56 11.14 -3.91
C SER A 7 -4.96 9.91 -3.20
N PRO A 8 -4.41 10.04 -1.98
CA PRO A 8 -3.92 8.93 -1.17
C PRO A 8 -4.91 7.76 -1.08
N LYS A 9 -6.21 8.07 -1.00
CA LYS A 9 -7.29 7.08 -0.96
C LYS A 9 -7.32 6.18 -2.19
N LYS A 10 -7.36 6.72 -3.42
CA LYS A 10 -7.43 5.83 -4.60
C LYS A 10 -6.11 5.09 -4.84
N VAL A 11 -4.97 5.63 -4.39
CA VAL A 11 -3.69 4.89 -4.38
C VAL A 11 -3.81 3.67 -3.49
N LEU A 12 -4.34 3.85 -2.27
CA LEU A 12 -4.53 2.76 -1.32
C LEU A 12 -5.52 1.72 -1.84
N GLU A 13 -6.67 2.13 -2.39
CA GLU A 13 -7.69 1.23 -2.95
C GLU A 13 -7.14 0.42 -4.13
N LEU A 14 -6.43 1.07 -5.06
CA LEU A 14 -5.82 0.37 -6.20
C LEU A 14 -4.76 -0.63 -5.73
N ALA A 15 -3.89 -0.22 -4.81
CA ALA A 15 -2.85 -1.07 -4.26
C ALA A 15 -3.45 -2.28 -3.50
N HIS A 16 -4.55 -2.09 -2.78
CA HIS A 16 -5.26 -3.17 -2.12
C HIS A 16 -5.86 -4.15 -3.11
N ARG A 17 -6.48 -3.67 -4.20
CA ARG A 17 -7.00 -4.52 -5.26
C ARG A 17 -5.89 -5.37 -5.88
N VAL A 18 -4.79 -4.75 -6.29
CA VAL A 18 -3.63 -5.44 -6.84
C VAL A 18 -3.06 -6.45 -5.84
N GLY A 19 -2.95 -6.07 -4.57
CA GLY A 19 -2.49 -6.97 -3.51
C GLY A 19 -3.43 -8.16 -3.30
N SER A 20 -4.75 -7.96 -3.41
CA SER A 20 -5.74 -9.03 -3.22
C SER A 20 -5.72 -10.08 -4.33
N GLU A 21 -5.25 -9.70 -5.52
CA GLU A 21 -5.06 -10.62 -6.66
C GLU A 21 -3.74 -11.42 -6.54
N VAL A 22 -2.77 -10.95 -5.74
CA VAL A 22 -1.42 -11.52 -5.66
C VAL A 22 -1.14 -12.25 -4.35
N PHE A 23 -1.70 -11.80 -3.22
CA PHE A 23 -1.42 -12.34 -1.90
C PHE A 23 -2.58 -13.13 -1.34
N GLU A 24 -2.27 -14.24 -0.66
CA GLU A 24 -3.19 -14.82 0.31
C GLU A 24 -3.50 -13.82 1.44
N LEU A 25 -4.70 -13.91 2.00
CA LEU A 25 -5.16 -12.99 3.04
C LEU A 25 -4.23 -12.96 4.25
N TYR A 26 -3.69 -14.11 4.67
CA TYR A 26 -2.82 -14.23 5.84
C TYR A 26 -1.56 -15.00 5.50
N SER A 27 -0.46 -14.73 6.22
CA SER A 27 0.82 -15.40 5.96
C SER A 27 0.90 -16.83 6.52
N HIS A 28 -0.04 -17.20 7.39
CA HIS A 28 -0.12 -18.50 8.06
C HIS A 28 -1.50 -18.70 8.70
N GLU A 29 -1.90 -19.95 8.94
CA GLU A 29 -3.20 -20.30 9.55
C GLU A 29 -3.39 -19.73 10.95
N SER A 30 -2.30 -19.72 11.74
CA SER A 30 -2.22 -19.18 13.11
C SER A 30 -1.94 -17.69 13.20
N SER A 31 -2.03 -16.96 12.09
CA SER A 31 -1.92 -15.50 12.11
C SER A 31 -2.96 -14.88 13.06
N PRO A 32 -2.66 -13.77 13.75
CA PRO A 32 -3.65 -13.05 14.57
C PRO A 32 -4.87 -12.52 13.81
N ARG A 33 -4.88 -12.60 12.46
CA ARG A 33 -5.94 -12.17 11.54
C ARG A 33 -6.43 -10.73 11.71
N THR A 34 -5.65 -9.89 12.38
CA THR A 34 -5.95 -8.46 12.59
C THR A 34 -5.82 -7.63 11.30
N TYR A 35 -4.83 -7.98 10.46
CA TYR A 35 -4.57 -7.31 9.19
C TYR A 35 -4.31 -8.36 8.12
N THR A 36 -4.81 -8.11 6.92
CA THR A 36 -4.51 -8.96 5.76
C THR A 36 -3.19 -8.55 5.11
N GLN A 37 -2.56 -9.46 4.37
CA GLN A 37 -1.37 -9.14 3.58
C GLN A 37 -1.65 -8.09 2.49
N PRO A 38 -2.76 -8.15 1.73
CA PRO A 38 -3.16 -7.09 0.79
C PRO A 38 -3.29 -5.71 1.45
N GLN A 39 -3.88 -5.64 2.64
CA GLN A 39 -4.02 -4.40 3.41
C GLN A 39 -2.66 -3.80 3.77
N LEU A 40 -1.75 -4.61 4.32
CA LEU A 40 -0.42 -4.15 4.69
C LEU A 40 0.41 -3.77 3.44
N PHE A 41 0.27 -4.51 2.34
CA PHE A 41 0.89 -4.17 1.06
C PHE A 41 0.42 -2.81 0.54
N ALA A 42 -0.89 -2.54 0.60
CA ALA A 42 -1.45 -1.25 0.18
C ALA A 42 -0.83 -0.07 0.96
N CYS A 43 -0.68 -0.21 2.27
CA CYS A 43 -0.02 0.80 3.11
C CYS A 43 1.45 1.00 2.72
N LEU A 44 2.18 -0.06 2.33
CA LEU A 44 3.56 0.06 1.87
C LEU A 44 3.67 0.74 0.49
N VAL A 45 2.71 0.51 -0.42
CA VAL A 45 2.58 1.26 -1.67
C VAL A 45 2.35 2.73 -1.37
N LEU A 46 1.40 3.05 -0.49
CA LEU A 46 1.09 4.44 -0.14
C LEU A 46 2.30 5.16 0.48
N LYS A 47 3.00 4.50 1.42
CA LYS A 47 4.25 5.00 1.99
C LYS A 47 5.28 5.33 0.91
N THR A 48 5.48 4.42 -0.04
CA THR A 48 6.48 4.59 -1.10
C THR A 48 6.07 5.69 -2.07
N TYR A 49 4.80 5.73 -2.46
CA TYR A 49 4.23 6.74 -3.33
C TYR A 49 4.35 8.16 -2.75
N MET A 50 4.12 8.31 -1.45
CA MET A 50 4.19 9.60 -0.75
C MET A 50 5.59 9.93 -0.18
N GLY A 51 6.58 9.04 -0.35
CA GLY A 51 7.93 9.24 0.19
C GLY A 51 7.99 9.28 1.73
N LEU A 52 7.12 8.55 2.41
CA LEU A 52 7.01 8.56 3.87
C LEU A 52 7.94 7.51 4.52
N ASP A 53 8.30 7.74 5.79
CA ASP A 53 8.78 6.69 6.69
C ASP A 53 7.58 6.01 7.40
N TYR A 54 7.84 4.96 8.20
CA TYR A 54 6.77 4.20 8.86
C TYR A 54 6.01 4.99 9.93
N ARG A 55 6.68 5.93 10.62
CA ARG A 55 6.03 6.74 11.67
C ARG A 55 5.16 7.82 11.06
N ARG A 56 5.63 8.45 9.98
CA ARG A 56 4.86 9.41 9.18
C ARG A 56 3.67 8.75 8.50
N LEU A 57 3.83 7.52 7.99
CA LEU A 57 2.69 6.73 7.51
C LEU A 57 1.67 6.52 8.64
N HIS A 58 2.11 6.04 9.80
CA HIS A 58 1.21 5.81 10.93
C HIS A 58 0.44 7.08 11.34
N GLY A 59 1.15 8.22 11.50
CA GLY A 59 0.51 9.50 11.82
C GLY A 59 -0.52 9.93 10.77
N LEU A 60 -0.20 9.79 9.47
CA LEU A 60 -1.15 10.08 8.39
C LEU A 60 -2.42 9.24 8.49
N LEU A 61 -2.31 7.96 8.86
CA LEU A 61 -3.47 7.08 8.97
C LEU A 61 -4.28 7.36 10.25
N GLU A 62 -3.65 7.80 11.34
CA GLU A 62 -4.31 8.27 12.56
C GLU A 62 -5.09 9.56 12.33
N ASP A 63 -4.54 10.50 11.55
CA ASP A 63 -5.22 11.75 11.19
C ASP A 63 -6.43 11.50 10.26
N TYR A 64 -6.36 10.46 9.41
CA TYR A 64 -7.37 10.15 8.38
C TYR A 64 -7.78 8.67 8.37
N PRO A 65 -8.40 8.16 9.46
CA PRO A 65 -8.74 6.74 9.60
C PRO A 65 -9.74 6.25 8.55
N GLU A 66 -10.52 7.13 7.94
CA GLU A 66 -11.44 6.79 6.85
C GLU A 66 -10.74 6.24 5.62
N ILE A 67 -9.46 6.59 5.41
CA ILE A 67 -8.72 6.10 4.25
C ILE A 67 -8.47 4.60 4.38
N VAL A 68 -8.15 4.08 5.57
CA VAL A 68 -7.93 2.64 5.74
C VAL A 68 -9.24 1.85 5.80
N ARG A 69 -10.35 2.49 6.17
CA ARG A 69 -11.68 1.85 6.13
C ARG A 69 -12.11 1.48 4.71
N THR A 70 -11.62 2.15 3.68
CA THR A 70 -11.98 1.84 2.27
C THR A 70 -11.40 0.51 1.80
N ILE A 71 -10.37 0.01 2.51
CA ILE A 71 -9.77 -1.31 2.29
C ILE A 71 -10.17 -2.33 3.35
N GLY A 72 -11.25 -2.06 4.10
CA GLY A 72 -11.81 -2.95 5.10
C GLY A 72 -10.93 -3.12 6.35
N MET A 73 -10.05 -2.17 6.64
CA MET A 73 -9.20 -2.22 7.82
C MET A 73 -9.89 -1.53 9.01
N GLU A 74 -10.05 -2.26 10.12
CA GLU A 74 -10.76 -1.79 11.32
C GLU A 74 -9.88 -0.99 12.29
N LYS A 75 -8.57 -1.28 12.31
CA LYS A 75 -7.60 -0.69 13.24
C LYS A 75 -6.40 -0.17 12.46
N ILE A 76 -5.79 0.91 12.94
CA ILE A 76 -4.57 1.42 12.32
C ILE A 76 -3.38 0.62 12.85
N PRO A 77 -2.55 0.02 11.97
CA PRO A 77 -1.36 -0.67 12.41
C PRO A 77 -0.35 0.29 13.03
N HIS A 78 0.26 -0.12 14.13
CA HIS A 78 1.42 0.57 14.69
C HIS A 78 2.59 0.54 13.67
N PHE A 79 3.49 1.53 13.72
CA PHE A 79 4.55 1.68 12.72
C PHE A 79 5.46 0.42 12.57
N THR A 80 5.68 -0.31 13.66
CA THR A 80 6.44 -1.58 13.65
C THR A 80 5.74 -2.70 12.89
N THR A 81 4.41 -2.65 12.75
CA THR A 81 3.64 -3.60 11.94
C THR A 81 3.95 -3.42 10.47
N PHE A 82 4.06 -2.17 9.99
CA PHE A 82 4.47 -1.90 8.60
C PHE A 82 5.91 -2.34 8.35
N GLN A 83 6.81 -2.11 9.32
CA GLN A 83 8.19 -2.59 9.22
C GLN A 83 8.24 -4.12 9.05
N LYS A 84 7.57 -4.87 9.94
CA LYS A 84 7.52 -6.34 9.87
C LYS A 84 6.86 -6.83 8.57
N ALA A 85 5.81 -6.15 8.11
CA ALA A 85 5.17 -6.46 6.84
C ALA A 85 6.12 -6.25 5.66
N SER A 86 6.89 -5.16 5.65
CA SER A 86 7.90 -4.87 4.62
C SER A 86 8.98 -5.94 4.60
N GLU A 87 9.52 -6.30 5.77
CA GLU A 87 10.52 -7.37 5.90
C GLU A 87 10.00 -8.71 5.37
N ARG A 88 8.72 -9.03 5.55
CA ARG A 88 8.12 -10.26 5.05
C ARG A 88 7.83 -10.20 3.55
N LEU A 89 7.15 -9.16 3.09
CA LEU A 89 6.61 -9.05 1.73
C LEU A 89 7.69 -8.67 0.71
N MET A 90 8.62 -7.79 1.08
CA MET A 90 9.63 -7.26 0.14
C MET A 90 10.84 -8.17 -0.05
N ARG A 91 10.94 -9.28 0.69
CA ARG A 91 11.95 -10.33 0.44
C ARG A 91 11.73 -11.04 -0.88
N VAL A 92 10.49 -11.07 -1.37
CA VAL A 92 10.16 -11.69 -2.65
C VAL A 92 10.41 -10.66 -3.76
N PRO A 93 11.36 -10.91 -4.69
CA PRO A 93 11.69 -9.94 -5.75
C PRO A 93 10.48 -9.54 -6.58
N ARG A 94 9.56 -10.50 -6.84
CA ARG A 94 8.31 -10.26 -7.56
C ARG A 94 7.40 -9.26 -6.85
N VAL A 95 7.33 -9.31 -5.52
CA VAL A 95 6.51 -8.38 -4.73
C VAL A 95 7.13 -6.99 -4.71
N LYS A 96 8.45 -6.91 -4.62
CA LYS A 96 9.17 -5.63 -4.75
C LYS A 96 8.96 -5.02 -6.13
N GLN A 97 8.99 -5.83 -7.19
CA GLN A 97 8.65 -5.41 -8.53
C GLN A 97 7.20 -4.91 -8.61
N LEU A 98 6.25 -5.66 -8.03
CA LEU A 98 4.84 -5.28 -8.00
C LEU A 98 4.61 -3.95 -7.27
N LEU A 99 5.29 -3.73 -6.14
CA LEU A 99 5.29 -2.44 -5.44
C LEU A 99 5.74 -1.32 -6.39
N ASN A 100 6.89 -1.48 -7.04
CA ASN A 100 7.44 -0.49 -7.95
C ASN A 100 6.54 -0.24 -9.16
N GLU A 101 5.95 -1.30 -9.73
CA GLU A 101 4.99 -1.22 -10.84
C GLU A 101 3.71 -0.49 -10.41
N THR A 102 3.19 -0.80 -9.22
CA THR A 102 1.98 -0.14 -8.67
C THR A 102 2.25 1.34 -8.42
N VAL A 103 3.37 1.68 -7.77
CA VAL A 103 3.79 3.06 -7.55
C VAL A 103 3.99 3.81 -8.87
N SER A 104 4.63 3.17 -9.86
CA SER A 104 4.83 3.77 -11.19
C SER A 104 3.52 3.96 -11.95
N THR A 105 2.60 3.00 -11.87
CA THR A 105 1.28 3.09 -12.50
C THR A 105 0.48 4.26 -11.93
N VAL A 106 0.63 4.52 -10.64
CA VAL A 106 0.03 5.67 -9.97
C VAL A 106 0.80 6.99 -10.27
N GLY A 107 2.12 6.92 -10.45
CA GLY A 107 3.02 8.09 -10.49
C GLY A 107 3.59 8.52 -11.86
N LYS A 108 3.40 7.77 -12.96
CA LYS A 108 3.99 8.12 -14.28
C LYS A 108 3.41 9.40 -14.86
N LYS A 109 4.20 10.49 -14.85
CA LYS A 109 4.05 11.76 -15.59
C LYS A 109 4.15 11.54 -17.11
N LYS A 110 3.24 12.12 -17.92
CA LYS A 110 3.54 12.35 -19.36
C LYS A 110 4.59 13.45 -19.44
N GLU A 111 5.77 13.12 -19.94
CA GLU A 111 6.78 14.09 -20.36
C GLU A 111 6.73 14.14 -21.91
N GLY A 112 6.40 15.31 -22.45
CA GLY A 112 6.59 15.69 -23.86
C GLY A 112 5.47 15.35 -24.86
N THR A 113 4.83 16.37 -25.42
CA THR A 113 4.74 16.76 -26.86
C THR A 113 3.84 18.01 -26.88
N ASP A 114 4.38 19.23 -26.90
CA ASP A 114 4.97 20.00 -28.01
C ASP A 114 3.91 20.53 -29.00
N TRP A 115 3.98 21.86 -29.20
CA TRP A 115 3.08 22.83 -29.86
C TRP A 115 1.84 23.34 -29.10
#